data_AF-A0A7K3F0C2-F1
#
_entry.id   AF-A0A7K3F0C2-F1
#
_cell.length_a   1.000
_cell.length_b   1.000
_cell.length_c   1.000
_cell.angle_alpha   90.00
_cell.angle_beta   90.00
_cell.angle_gamma   90.00
#
_symmetry.space_group_name_H-M   'P 1'
#
loop_
_entity.id
_entity.type
_entity.pdbx_description
1 polymer ?
#
loop_
_entity_poly.entity_id
_entity_poly.type
_entity_poly.pdbx_seq_one_letter_code
_entity_poly.pdbx_strand_id
1 'polypeptide(L)'
;AADAVTAYVGALGPRAGAVVAAGTGLIATGTDLTRWRRADGWGHLLGDCGGGAWIGRAGLEAALRAHDGREGGSAALLARAQERFGPAAGIPGQLYPRTDRPAVLASFAPDVGACAPGDPVADGILRAAAAHMADSAAAVCPRGGEPLIAVTGGLLKLGDPLVVPLEEELAKRLPQARRTAAEGDPLDGSVRIARDLAADALTLPGDEGMLWVRTAGDG
;
A
#
# COMPACT_ATOMS: atom_id res chain seq x y z
N ALA A 1 13.79 -13.03 -8.96
CA ALA A 1 12.44 -12.79 -8.42
C ALA A 1 12.21 -11.30 -8.35
N ALA A 2 11.02 -10.82 -8.69
CA ALA A 2 10.64 -9.42 -8.49
C ALA A 2 10.45 -9.11 -7.00
N ASP A 3 10.61 -7.84 -6.60
CA ASP A 3 10.44 -7.38 -5.22
C ASP A 3 9.06 -7.73 -4.64
N ALA A 4 8.02 -7.73 -5.50
CA ALA A 4 6.68 -8.13 -5.13
C ALA A 4 6.60 -9.61 -4.67
N VAL A 5 7.39 -10.49 -5.28
CA VAL A 5 7.44 -11.91 -4.91
C VAL A 5 8.21 -12.10 -3.61
N THR A 6 9.35 -11.43 -3.44
CA THR A 6 10.12 -11.55 -2.20
C THR A 6 9.35 -10.97 -1.01
N ALA A 7 8.67 -9.84 -1.19
CA ALA A 7 7.76 -9.28 -0.20
C ALA A 7 6.58 -10.22 0.12
N TYR A 8 5.99 -10.85 -0.91
CA TYR A 8 4.92 -11.82 -0.71
C TYR A 8 5.38 -13.01 0.12
N VAL A 9 6.51 -13.62 -0.25
CA VAL A 9 7.04 -14.81 0.41
C VAL A 9 7.56 -14.50 1.81
N GLY A 10 8.09 -13.30 2.03
CA GLY A 10 8.44 -12.83 3.37
C GLY A 10 7.23 -12.75 4.28
N ALA A 11 6.12 -12.20 3.79
CA ALA A 11 4.91 -12.02 4.59
C ALA A 11 4.11 -13.31 4.79
N LEU A 12 3.93 -14.12 3.73
CA LEU A 12 3.03 -15.27 3.73
C LEU A 12 3.72 -16.62 3.47
N GLY A 13 4.99 -16.67 3.08
CA GLY A 13 5.61 -17.90 2.61
C GLY A 13 4.89 -18.50 1.38
N PRO A 14 5.04 -19.81 1.11
CA PRO A 14 4.40 -20.48 -0.01
C PRO A 14 2.96 -20.89 0.32
N ARG A 15 2.12 -19.94 0.73
CA ARG A 15 0.69 -20.17 1.02
C ARG A 15 -0.17 -19.33 0.09
N ALA A 16 -1.36 -19.83 -0.24
CA ALA A 16 -2.33 -19.09 -1.04
C ALA A 16 -2.86 -17.87 -0.29
N GLY A 17 -2.92 -16.72 -0.95
CA GLY A 17 -3.27 -15.47 -0.28
C GLY A 17 -2.98 -14.21 -1.07
N ALA A 18 -2.98 -13.09 -0.36
CA ALA A 18 -2.70 -11.76 -0.86
C ALA A 18 -1.85 -10.95 0.14
N VAL A 19 -0.91 -10.18 -0.39
CA VAL A 19 -0.08 -9.23 0.35
C VAL A 19 -0.28 -7.85 -0.23
N VAL A 20 -0.65 -6.90 0.62
CA VAL A 20 -0.72 -5.48 0.28
C VAL A 20 0.48 -4.78 0.90
N ALA A 21 1.37 -4.25 0.06
CA ALA A 21 2.48 -3.42 0.51
C ALA A 21 2.07 -1.94 0.45
N ALA A 22 1.82 -1.35 1.61
CA ALA A 22 1.33 0.01 1.80
C ALA A 22 2.45 0.92 2.36
N GLY A 23 3.09 1.69 1.47
CA GLY A 23 4.19 2.60 1.79
C GLY A 23 3.99 3.96 1.13
N THR A 24 5.04 4.53 0.53
CA THR A 24 4.91 5.72 -0.31
C THR A 24 3.93 5.48 -1.46
N GLY A 25 4.00 4.32 -2.09
CA GLY A 25 3.00 3.80 -3.04
C GLY A 25 2.16 2.67 -2.44
N LEU A 26 1.38 2.01 -3.28
CA LEU A 26 0.58 0.83 -2.93
C LEU A 26 0.72 -0.23 -4.01
N ILE A 27 0.92 -1.49 -3.61
CA ILE A 27 0.81 -2.63 -4.52
C ILE A 27 0.20 -3.82 -3.81
N ALA A 28 -0.69 -4.53 -4.49
CA ALA A 28 -1.25 -5.80 -4.01
C ALA A 28 -0.76 -6.95 -4.89
N THR A 29 -0.25 -8.00 -4.27
CA THR A 29 0.21 -9.22 -4.94
C THR A 29 -0.50 -10.42 -4.32
N GLY A 30 -1.03 -11.31 -5.15
CA GLY A 30 -1.71 -12.52 -4.70
C GLY A 30 -1.36 -13.73 -5.54
N THR A 31 -1.55 -14.91 -4.98
CA THR A 31 -1.38 -16.18 -5.69
C THR A 31 -2.22 -17.27 -5.03
N ASP A 32 -2.74 -18.17 -5.86
CA ASP A 32 -3.35 -19.44 -5.47
C ASP A 32 -2.35 -20.61 -5.55
N LEU A 33 -1.05 -20.29 -5.63
CA LEU A 33 0.08 -21.18 -5.91
C LEU A 33 0.11 -21.77 -7.32
N THR A 34 -0.85 -21.42 -8.17
CA THR A 34 -0.85 -21.82 -9.60
C THR A 34 -0.50 -20.66 -10.52
N ARG A 35 -0.86 -19.42 -10.13
CA ARG A 35 -0.54 -18.20 -10.89
C ARG A 35 -0.41 -16.97 -10.00
N TRP A 36 0.40 -16.02 -10.44
CA TRP A 36 0.48 -14.71 -9.83
C TRP A 36 -0.66 -13.79 -10.29
N ARG A 37 -1.06 -12.88 -9.39
CA ARG A 37 -1.98 -11.78 -9.64
C ARG A 37 -1.40 -10.52 -9.01
N ARG A 38 -1.52 -9.40 -9.71
CA ARG A 38 -1.07 -8.09 -9.23
C ARG A 38 -2.15 -7.06 -9.49
N ALA A 39 -2.36 -6.19 -8.53
CA ALA A 39 -3.23 -5.03 -8.66
C ALA A 39 -2.51 -3.81 -8.09
N ASP A 40 -2.79 -2.67 -8.72
CA ASP A 40 -2.12 -1.41 -8.43
C ASP A 40 -0.59 -1.45 -8.66
N GLY A 41 0.15 -0.49 -8.10
CA GLY A 41 1.58 -0.31 -8.35
C GLY A 41 1.87 0.45 -9.64
N TRP A 42 0.92 1.25 -10.11
CA TRP A 42 1.06 2.09 -11.31
C TRP A 42 1.72 3.44 -11.03
N GLY A 43 2.11 3.68 -9.78
CA GLY A 43 2.75 4.91 -9.33
C GLY A 43 1.74 6.00 -8.99
N HIS A 44 2.18 6.95 -8.17
CA HIS A 44 1.36 8.04 -7.60
C HIS A 44 0.49 8.89 -8.56
N LEU A 45 0.71 8.83 -9.88
CA LEU A 45 -0.08 9.56 -10.86
C LEU A 45 -1.24 8.73 -11.44
N LEU A 46 -1.06 7.42 -11.59
CA LEU A 46 -1.99 6.53 -12.30
C LEU A 46 -2.58 5.44 -11.39
N GLY A 47 -2.10 5.34 -10.16
CA GLY A 47 -2.55 4.39 -9.16
C GLY A 47 -2.00 4.75 -7.79
N ASP A 48 -1.47 3.75 -7.11
CA ASP A 48 -1.07 3.75 -5.71
C ASP A 48 -2.17 4.32 -4.80
N CYS A 49 -3.44 4.01 -5.12
CA CYS A 49 -4.58 4.59 -4.43
C CYS A 49 -4.63 4.09 -2.99
N GLY A 50 -4.68 5.01 -2.03
CA GLY A 50 -4.54 4.69 -0.61
C GLY A 50 -3.09 4.56 -0.12
N GLY A 51 -2.10 4.58 -1.02
CA GLY A 51 -0.69 4.73 -0.66
C GLY A 51 -0.39 6.10 -0.03
N GLY A 52 0.81 6.28 0.51
CA GLY A 52 1.16 7.47 1.30
C GLY A 52 1.15 8.72 0.44
N ALA A 53 1.64 8.64 -0.80
CA ALA A 53 1.59 9.74 -1.74
C ALA A 53 0.15 10.15 -2.08
N TRP A 54 -0.76 9.18 -2.13
CA TRP A 54 -2.19 9.44 -2.32
C TRP A 54 -2.79 10.15 -1.09
N ILE A 55 -2.54 9.64 0.12
CA ILE A 55 -3.04 10.23 1.37
C ILE A 55 -2.55 11.67 1.52
N GLY A 56 -1.24 11.88 1.35
CA GLY A 56 -0.65 13.21 1.47
C GLY A 56 -1.13 14.19 0.40
N ARG A 57 -1.31 13.72 -0.84
CA ARG A 57 -1.91 14.53 -1.91
C ARG A 57 -3.34 14.94 -1.57
N ALA A 58 -4.17 14.01 -1.11
CA ALA A 58 -5.54 14.30 -0.70
C ALA A 58 -5.57 15.29 0.49
N GLY A 59 -4.66 15.13 1.44
CA GLY A 59 -4.51 16.07 2.56
C GLY A 59 -4.11 17.48 2.13
N LEU A 60 -3.14 17.60 1.22
CA LEU A 60 -2.74 18.89 0.66
C LEU A 60 -3.83 19.52 -0.20
N GLU A 61 -4.59 18.71 -0.94
CA GLU A 61 -5.76 19.19 -1.67
C GLU A 61 -6.81 19.78 -0.72
N ALA A 62 -7.13 19.08 0.37
CA ALA A 62 -8.04 19.58 1.41
C ALA A 62 -7.52 20.86 2.09
N ALA A 63 -6.22 20.96 2.32
CA ALA A 63 -5.58 22.19 2.81
C ALA A 63 -5.79 23.37 1.85
N LEU A 64 -5.51 23.17 0.55
CA LEU A 64 -5.68 24.21 -0.47
C LEU A 64 -7.15 24.60 -0.67
N ARG A 65 -8.09 23.64 -0.55
CA ARG A 65 -9.52 23.97 -0.55
C ARG A 65 -9.90 24.89 0.60
N ALA A 66 -9.37 24.67 1.81
CA ALA A 66 -9.58 25.58 2.93
C ALA A 66 -8.98 26.97 2.67
N HIS A 67 -7.79 27.03 2.04
CA HIS A 67 -7.17 28.28 1.64
C HIS A 67 -8.04 29.08 0.66
N ASP A 68 -8.66 28.39 -0.31
CA ASP A 68 -9.55 28.99 -1.31
C ASP A 68 -10.94 29.36 -0.74
N GLY A 69 -11.28 28.94 0.48
CA GLY A 69 -12.64 29.06 1.03
C GLY A 69 -13.66 28.10 0.40
N ARG A 70 -13.20 27.00 -0.22
CA ARG A 70 -14.03 25.98 -0.86
C ARG A 70 -14.52 24.96 0.16
N GLU A 71 -15.73 24.42 -0.07
CA GLU A 71 -16.28 23.32 0.73
C GLU A 71 -15.35 22.09 0.74
N GLY A 72 -15.42 21.26 1.77
CA GLY A 72 -14.55 20.07 1.90
C GLY A 72 -13.07 20.40 2.12
N GLY A 73 -12.76 21.64 2.51
CA GLY A 73 -11.45 22.02 3.00
C GLY A 73 -11.27 21.72 4.49
N SER A 74 -10.02 21.60 4.94
CA SER A 74 -9.68 21.50 6.35
C SER A 74 -8.72 22.60 6.80
N ALA A 75 -9.13 23.36 7.82
CA ALA A 75 -8.29 24.35 8.46
C ALA A 75 -7.10 23.72 9.23
N ALA A 76 -7.29 22.53 9.80
CA ALA A 76 -6.24 21.81 10.52
C ALA A 76 -5.14 21.34 9.54
N LEU A 77 -5.55 20.76 8.41
CA LEU A 77 -4.61 20.35 7.35
C LEU A 77 -3.95 21.56 6.70
N LEU A 78 -4.66 22.69 6.54
CA LEU A 78 -4.06 23.93 6.07
C LEU A 78 -2.94 24.43 7.00
N ALA A 79 -3.19 24.46 8.31
CA ALA A 79 -2.16 24.84 9.29
C ALA A 79 -0.93 23.94 9.20
N ARG A 80 -1.12 22.61 9.15
CA ARG A 80 -0.02 21.64 8.98
C ARG A 80 0.74 21.80 7.66
N ALA A 81 0.02 22.03 6.56
CA ALA A 81 0.62 22.25 5.27
C ALA A 81 1.48 23.53 5.27
N GLN A 82 1.01 24.58 5.92
CA GLN A 82 1.75 25.84 6.03
C GLN A 82 2.98 25.74 6.93
N GLU A 83 2.89 25.02 8.05
CA GLU A 83 4.04 24.71 8.91
C GLU A 83 5.15 23.99 8.14
N ARG A 84 4.76 23.07 7.25
CA ARG A 84 5.71 22.17 6.58
C ARG A 84 6.26 22.68 5.25
N PHE A 85 5.42 23.36 4.46
CA PHE A 85 5.72 23.76 3.09
C PHE A 85 5.68 25.29 2.89
N GLY A 86 5.42 26.06 3.96
CA GLY A 86 5.28 27.51 3.88
C GLY A 86 3.93 27.95 3.31
N PRO A 87 3.81 29.21 2.83
CA PRO A 87 2.52 29.77 2.41
C PRO A 87 1.78 28.90 1.38
N ALA A 88 0.49 28.68 1.59
CA ALA A 88 -0.34 27.77 0.80
C ALA A 88 -0.24 28.02 -0.72
N ALA A 89 -0.28 29.28 -1.14
CA ALA A 89 -0.16 29.69 -2.55
C ALA A 89 1.16 29.24 -3.21
N GLY A 90 2.22 29.02 -2.43
CA GLY A 90 3.55 28.59 -2.91
C GLY A 90 3.74 27.08 -2.98
N ILE A 91 2.84 26.28 -2.38
CA ILE A 91 3.00 24.82 -2.28
C ILE A 91 3.11 24.16 -3.67
N PRO A 92 2.25 24.47 -4.67
CA PRO A 92 2.34 23.82 -5.98
C PRO A 92 3.70 24.04 -6.67
N GLY A 93 4.23 25.26 -6.58
CA GLY A 93 5.52 25.63 -7.19
C GLY A 93 6.72 24.91 -6.55
N GLN A 94 6.62 24.55 -5.27
CA GLN A 94 7.64 23.78 -4.57
C GLN A 94 7.56 22.28 -4.85
N LEU A 95 6.37 21.77 -5.16
CA LEU A 95 6.13 20.34 -5.31
C LEU A 95 6.31 19.86 -6.76
N TYR A 96 5.71 20.52 -7.74
CA TYR A 96 5.67 20.03 -9.12
C TYR A 96 7.03 19.82 -9.79
N PRO A 97 8.03 20.71 -9.62
CA PRO A 97 9.33 20.54 -10.28
C PRO A 97 10.15 19.36 -9.73
N ARG A 98 9.79 18.83 -8.56
CA ARG A 98 10.60 17.84 -7.86
C ARG A 98 10.57 16.48 -8.55
N THR A 99 11.66 15.74 -8.48
CA THR A 99 11.73 14.35 -8.97
C THR A 99 11.29 13.34 -7.91
N ASP A 100 11.40 13.68 -6.63
CA ASP A 100 10.99 12.87 -5.47
C ASP A 100 9.57 13.19 -4.97
N ARG A 101 8.74 13.77 -5.86
CA ARG A 101 7.32 14.11 -5.60
C ARG A 101 6.55 13.08 -4.77
N PRO A 102 6.58 11.77 -5.07
CA PRO A 102 5.84 10.77 -4.30
C PRO A 102 6.26 10.74 -2.83
N ALA A 103 7.56 10.83 -2.57
CA ALA A 103 8.10 10.80 -1.21
C ALA A 103 7.70 12.06 -0.43
N VAL A 104 7.75 13.23 -1.07
CA VAL A 104 7.32 14.49 -0.45
C VAL A 104 5.84 14.47 -0.13
N LEU A 105 5.00 14.02 -1.07
CA LEU A 105 3.57 13.82 -0.82
C LEU A 105 3.35 12.86 0.34
N ALA A 106 3.95 11.67 0.30
CA ALA A 106 3.81 10.67 1.35
C ALA A 106 4.28 11.15 2.72
N SER A 107 5.22 12.09 2.74
CA SER A 107 5.72 12.67 3.97
C SER A 107 4.64 13.45 4.76
N PHE A 108 3.57 13.90 4.09
CA PHE A 108 2.42 14.58 4.71
C PHE A 108 1.34 13.62 5.25
N ALA A 109 1.40 12.32 4.93
CA ALA A 109 0.42 11.34 5.43
C ALA A 109 0.35 11.25 6.97
N PRO A 110 1.47 11.33 7.73
CA PRO A 110 1.43 11.42 9.19
C PRO A 110 0.68 12.64 9.72
N ASP A 111 0.75 13.79 9.04
CA ASP A 111 0.01 14.99 9.43
C ASP A 111 -1.50 14.78 9.25
N VAL A 112 -1.91 14.11 8.17
CA VAL A 112 -3.31 13.68 7.96
C VAL A 112 -3.75 12.73 9.07
N GLY A 113 -2.92 11.73 9.40
CA GLY A 113 -3.13 10.81 10.52
C GLY A 113 -3.35 11.52 11.86
N ALA A 114 -2.51 12.52 12.16
CA ALA A 114 -2.58 13.28 13.41
C ALA A 114 -3.84 14.16 13.49
N CYS A 115 -4.36 14.64 12.36
CA CYS A 115 -5.57 15.45 12.31
C CYS A 115 -6.87 14.63 12.41
N ALA A 116 -6.87 13.38 11.91
CA ALA A 116 -8.07 12.55 11.78
C ALA A 116 -8.99 12.46 13.03
N PRO A 117 -8.47 12.32 14.28
CA PRO A 117 -9.35 12.23 15.45
C PRO A 117 -10.23 13.46 15.72
N GLY A 118 -9.84 14.63 15.21
CA GLY A 118 -10.56 15.89 15.41
C GLY A 118 -11.01 16.58 14.12
N ASP A 119 -10.76 15.96 12.96
CA ASP A 119 -11.03 16.54 11.65
C ASP A 119 -11.71 15.51 10.74
N PRO A 120 -13.01 15.67 10.42
CA PRO A 120 -13.76 14.73 9.60
C PRO A 120 -13.25 14.64 8.16
N VAL A 121 -12.59 15.68 7.64
CA VAL A 121 -12.00 15.63 6.29
C VAL A 121 -10.78 14.72 6.31
N ALA A 122 -9.92 14.85 7.32
CA ALA A 122 -8.75 13.99 7.48
C ALA A 122 -9.15 12.52 7.75
N ASP A 123 -10.15 12.27 8.61
CA ASP A 123 -10.71 10.93 8.83
C ASP A 123 -11.27 10.34 7.52
N GLY A 124 -12.05 11.12 6.77
CA GLY A 124 -12.59 10.71 5.48
C GLY A 124 -11.52 10.31 4.47
N ILE A 125 -10.38 11.01 4.43
CA ILE A 125 -9.24 10.66 3.57
C ILE A 125 -8.66 9.30 3.97
N LEU A 126 -8.47 9.02 5.26
CA LEU A 126 -7.91 7.74 5.72
C LEU A 126 -8.87 6.58 5.49
N ARG A 127 -10.18 6.79 5.68
CA ARG A 127 -11.22 5.80 5.35
C ARG A 127 -11.24 5.49 3.85
N ALA A 128 -11.13 6.50 3.00
CA ALA A 128 -11.05 6.30 1.56
C ALA A 128 -9.75 5.55 1.18
N ALA A 129 -8.62 5.86 1.82
CA ALA A 129 -7.38 5.12 1.63
C ALA A 129 -7.52 3.64 1.99
N ALA A 130 -8.11 3.34 3.15
CA ALA A 130 -8.41 1.98 3.59
C ALA A 130 -9.30 1.23 2.58
N ALA A 131 -10.34 1.87 2.06
CA ALA A 131 -11.22 1.29 1.05
C ALA A 131 -10.45 0.96 -0.25
N HIS A 132 -9.56 1.85 -0.72
CA HIS A 132 -8.71 1.59 -1.88
C HIS A 132 -7.75 0.42 -1.65
N MET A 133 -7.12 0.34 -0.48
CA MET A 133 -6.24 -0.79 -0.13
C MET A 133 -7.00 -2.13 -0.14
N ALA A 134 -8.20 -2.16 0.43
CA ALA A 134 -9.03 -3.36 0.45
C ALA A 134 -9.55 -3.75 -0.94
N ASP A 135 -9.82 -2.77 -1.82
CA ASP A 135 -10.19 -3.02 -3.22
C ASP A 135 -9.03 -3.68 -3.99
N SER A 136 -7.82 -3.16 -3.85
CA SER A 136 -6.60 -3.75 -4.42
C SER A 136 -6.33 -5.16 -3.88
N ALA A 137 -6.54 -5.38 -2.57
CA ALA A 137 -6.46 -6.71 -1.97
C ALA A 137 -7.47 -7.68 -2.59
N ALA A 138 -8.72 -7.24 -2.76
CA ALA A 138 -9.79 -8.08 -3.27
C ALA A 138 -9.59 -8.47 -4.74
N ALA A 139 -8.97 -7.60 -5.53
CA ALA A 139 -8.63 -7.88 -6.92
C ALA A 139 -7.63 -9.04 -7.08
N VAL A 140 -6.72 -9.21 -6.12
CA VAL A 140 -5.66 -10.25 -6.19
C VAL A 140 -5.92 -11.47 -5.33
N CYS A 141 -6.81 -11.36 -4.33
CA CYS A 141 -7.11 -12.45 -3.40
C CYS A 141 -7.71 -13.66 -4.15
N PRO A 142 -7.21 -14.89 -3.91
CA PRO A 142 -7.83 -16.12 -4.40
C PRO A 142 -9.29 -16.25 -3.94
N ARG A 143 -10.15 -16.82 -4.80
CA ARG A 143 -11.59 -17.00 -4.49
C ARG A 143 -11.92 -18.31 -3.77
N GLY A 144 -11.00 -19.27 -3.74
CA GLY A 144 -11.20 -20.59 -3.15
C GLY A 144 -10.43 -20.78 -1.84
N GLY A 145 -10.98 -21.58 -0.93
CA GLY A 145 -10.39 -21.88 0.37
C GLY A 145 -10.46 -20.71 1.36
N GLU A 146 -9.53 -20.70 2.31
CA GLU A 146 -9.35 -19.64 3.31
C GLU A 146 -8.03 -18.90 3.03
N PRO A 147 -7.99 -18.00 2.04
CA PRO A 147 -6.75 -17.32 1.65
C PRO A 147 -6.24 -16.43 2.79
N LEU A 148 -4.93 -16.36 2.96
CA LEU A 148 -4.31 -15.46 3.93
C LEU A 148 -4.20 -14.05 3.37
N ILE A 149 -4.39 -13.03 4.21
CA ILE A 149 -4.13 -11.64 3.85
C ILE A 149 -3.19 -11.00 4.86
N ALA A 150 -2.06 -10.51 4.36
CA ALA A 150 -1.17 -9.64 5.12
C ALA A 150 -1.14 -8.23 4.50
N VAL A 151 -1.06 -7.22 5.35
CA VAL A 151 -0.70 -5.86 4.93
C VAL A 151 0.65 -5.54 5.55
N THR A 152 1.55 -4.96 4.77
CA THR A 152 2.90 -4.58 5.18
C THR A 152 3.17 -3.12 4.82
N GLY A 153 4.30 -2.59 5.32
CA GLY A 153 4.79 -1.26 4.96
C GLY A 153 4.54 -0.19 6.03
N GLY A 154 5.17 0.96 5.80
CA GLY A 154 5.27 2.03 6.80
C GLY A 154 3.95 2.73 7.12
N LEU A 155 2.92 2.62 6.28
CA LEU A 155 1.64 3.28 6.52
C LEU A 155 0.89 2.74 7.73
N LEU A 156 1.14 1.49 8.13
CA LEU A 156 0.54 0.92 9.34
C LEU A 156 0.95 1.67 10.61
N LYS A 157 2.04 2.46 10.56
CA LYS A 157 2.47 3.33 11.67
C LYS A 157 1.53 4.53 11.90
N LEU A 158 0.57 4.78 11.00
CA LEU A 158 -0.50 5.75 11.24
C LEU A 158 -1.46 5.28 12.35
N GLY A 159 -1.43 4.00 12.71
CA GLY A 159 -2.21 3.45 13.82
C GLY A 159 -3.71 3.35 13.50
N ASP A 160 -4.51 3.35 14.56
CA ASP A 160 -5.97 3.15 14.51
C ASP A 160 -6.70 3.98 13.44
N PRO A 161 -6.37 5.26 13.19
CA PRO A 161 -7.01 6.06 12.14
C PRO A 161 -6.99 5.44 10.74
N LEU A 162 -5.99 4.60 10.42
CA LEU A 162 -5.94 3.87 9.15
C LEU A 162 -6.20 2.37 9.34
N VAL A 163 -5.66 1.76 10.40
CA VAL A 163 -5.71 0.31 10.60
C VAL A 163 -7.14 -0.17 10.84
N VAL A 164 -7.93 0.55 11.65
CA VAL A 164 -9.31 0.14 11.97
C VAL A 164 -10.20 0.19 10.71
N PRO A 165 -10.28 1.30 9.95
CA PRO A 165 -11.05 1.32 8.69
C PRO A 165 -10.58 0.28 7.67
N LEU A 166 -9.28 -0.02 7.62
CA LEU A 166 -8.73 -1.04 6.73
C LEU A 166 -9.22 -2.44 7.11
N GLU A 167 -9.23 -2.76 8.41
CA GLU A 167 -9.75 -4.03 8.89
C GLU A 167 -11.25 -4.18 8.60
N GLU A 168 -12.04 -3.13 8.79
CA GLU A 168 -13.46 -3.08 8.45
C GLU A 168 -13.70 -3.37 6.95
N GLU A 169 -12.99 -2.67 6.07
CA GLU A 169 -13.15 -2.83 4.62
C GLU A 169 -12.64 -4.19 4.12
N LEU A 170 -11.57 -4.74 4.70
CA LEU A 170 -11.09 -6.08 4.39
C LEU A 170 -12.10 -7.15 4.83
N ALA A 171 -12.63 -7.06 6.05
CA ALA A 171 -13.64 -8.00 6.55
C ALA A 171 -14.92 -7.98 5.69
N LYS A 172 -15.33 -6.79 5.24
CA LYS A 172 -16.49 -6.60 4.37
C LYS A 172 -16.29 -7.17 2.96
N ARG A 173 -15.12 -6.96 2.36
CA ARG A 173 -14.84 -7.34 0.96
C ARG A 173 -14.33 -8.77 0.81
N LEU A 174 -13.66 -9.29 1.84
CA LEU A 174 -12.99 -10.58 1.84
C LEU A 174 -13.36 -11.39 3.09
N PRO A 175 -14.66 -11.68 3.32
CA PRO A 175 -15.13 -12.35 4.53
C PRO A 175 -14.57 -13.77 4.72
N GLN A 176 -14.17 -14.43 3.63
CA GLN A 176 -13.57 -15.77 3.65
C GLN A 176 -12.06 -15.76 3.93
N ALA A 177 -11.43 -14.59 3.89
CA ALA A 177 -9.99 -14.48 3.98
C ALA A 177 -9.54 -14.29 5.42
N ARG A 178 -8.47 -14.98 5.83
CA ARG A 178 -7.92 -14.88 7.17
C ARG A 178 -6.81 -13.85 7.21
N ARG A 179 -7.00 -12.82 8.04
CA ARG A 179 -5.95 -11.84 8.32
C ARG A 179 -4.81 -12.48 9.11
N THR A 180 -3.59 -12.14 8.71
CA THR A 180 -2.38 -12.53 9.44
C THR A 180 -1.42 -11.36 9.48
N ALA A 181 -0.65 -11.29 10.57
CA ALA A 181 0.58 -10.51 10.57
C ALA A 181 1.55 -11.11 9.53
N ALA A 182 2.36 -10.25 8.93
CA ALA A 182 3.46 -10.71 8.09
C ALA A 182 4.49 -11.45 8.95
N GLU A 183 4.94 -12.62 8.50
CA GLU A 183 5.92 -13.43 9.23
C GLU A 183 7.34 -12.86 9.20
N GLY A 184 7.64 -12.07 8.18
CA GLY A 184 8.95 -11.50 7.93
C GLY A 184 8.89 -10.42 6.85
N ASP A 185 10.07 -10.04 6.37
CA ASP A 185 10.26 -8.98 5.39
C ASP A 185 10.71 -9.52 4.02
N PRO A 186 10.91 -8.66 3.00
CA PRO A 186 11.36 -9.12 1.68
C PRO A 186 12.73 -9.81 1.68
N LEU A 187 13.61 -9.52 2.64
CA LEU A 187 14.89 -10.21 2.77
C LEU A 187 14.67 -11.64 3.26
N ASP A 188 13.81 -11.84 4.27
CA ASP A 188 13.39 -13.18 4.71
C ASP A 188 12.79 -13.98 3.55
N GLY A 189 11.94 -13.34 2.74
CA GLY A 189 11.36 -13.96 1.56
C GLY A 189 12.41 -14.37 0.53
N SER A 190 13.41 -13.54 0.29
CA SER A 190 14.53 -13.85 -0.62
C SER A 190 15.33 -15.07 -0.14
N VAL A 191 15.62 -15.14 1.16
CA VAL A 191 16.33 -16.27 1.78
C VAL A 191 15.49 -17.55 1.69
N ARG A 192 14.18 -17.48 1.94
CA ARG A 192 13.25 -18.62 1.81
C ARG A 192 13.23 -19.17 0.38
N ILE A 193 13.06 -18.30 -0.63
CA ILE A 193 13.07 -18.70 -2.05
C ILE A 193 14.38 -19.39 -2.41
N ALA A 194 15.52 -18.82 -2.00
CA ALA A 194 16.84 -19.40 -2.30
C ALA A 194 17.02 -20.78 -1.66
N ARG A 195 16.54 -20.96 -0.43
CA ARG A 195 16.59 -22.24 0.28
C ARG A 195 15.70 -23.30 -0.39
N ASP A 196 14.48 -22.94 -0.75
CA ASP A 196 13.53 -23.87 -1.37
C ASP A 196 14.01 -24.30 -2.76
N LEU A 197 14.64 -23.39 -3.52
CA LEU A 197 15.30 -23.71 -4.78
C LEU A 197 16.47 -24.68 -4.60
N ALA A 198 17.33 -24.45 -3.61
CA ALA A 198 18.47 -25.32 -3.34
C ALA A 198 18.05 -26.73 -2.87
N ALA A 199 16.86 -26.85 -2.29
CA ALA A 199 16.28 -28.11 -1.81
C ALA A 199 15.29 -28.77 -2.79
N ASP A 200 15.10 -28.21 -4.00
CA ASP A 200 14.09 -28.65 -4.98
C ASP A 200 12.66 -28.74 -4.39
N ALA A 201 12.33 -27.81 -3.50
CA ALA A 201 11.08 -27.76 -2.74
C ALA A 201 10.22 -26.51 -3.06
N LEU A 202 10.58 -25.76 -4.11
CA LEU A 202 9.87 -24.53 -4.47
C LEU A 202 8.47 -24.86 -5.03
N THR A 203 7.44 -24.35 -4.37
CA THR A 203 6.02 -24.56 -4.73
C THR A 203 5.35 -23.31 -5.32
N LEU A 204 6.10 -22.22 -5.47
CA LEU A 204 5.61 -20.98 -6.05
C LEU A 204 5.52 -21.11 -7.59
N PRO A 205 4.50 -20.51 -8.22
CA PRO A 205 4.37 -20.58 -9.67
C PRO A 205 5.45 -19.76 -10.37
N GLY A 206 5.98 -20.30 -11.47
CA GLY A 206 6.89 -19.57 -12.36
C GLY A 206 6.15 -18.54 -13.21
N ASP A 207 6.80 -17.41 -13.49
CA ASP A 207 6.29 -16.32 -14.33
C ASP A 207 7.46 -15.41 -14.74
N GLU A 208 7.55 -15.02 -16.01
CA GLU A 208 8.67 -14.23 -16.55
C GLU A 208 8.84 -12.85 -15.87
N GLY A 209 7.74 -12.23 -15.45
CA GLY A 209 7.73 -10.92 -14.80
C GLY A 209 7.80 -10.96 -13.28
N MET A 210 7.49 -12.11 -12.66
CA MET A 210 7.41 -12.26 -11.20
C MET A 210 8.50 -13.18 -10.65
N LEU A 211 8.55 -14.44 -11.11
CA LEU A 211 9.48 -15.45 -10.61
C LEU A 211 9.93 -16.37 -11.75
N TRP A 212 11.09 -16.06 -12.32
CA TRP A 212 11.73 -16.89 -13.33
C TRP A 212 12.90 -17.68 -12.72
N VAL A 213 12.89 -18.99 -12.93
CA VAL A 213 13.91 -19.93 -12.46
C VAL A 213 14.58 -20.55 -13.69
N ARG A 214 15.90 -20.42 -13.80
CA ARG A 214 16.65 -21.09 -14.86
C ARG A 214 17.01 -22.50 -14.42
N THR A 215 16.72 -23.48 -15.25
CA THR A 215 17.26 -24.83 -15.07
C THR A 215 18.52 -24.98 -15.91
N ALA A 216 19.42 -25.89 -15.52
CA ALA A 216 20.74 -26.05 -16.16
C ALA A 216 20.69 -26.54 -17.63
N GLY A 217 19.50 -26.73 -18.22
CA GLY A 217 19.30 -27.14 -19.62
C GLY A 217 18.85 -26.02 -20.58
N ASP A 218 18.62 -24.80 -20.09
CA ASP A 218 18.16 -23.66 -20.91
C ASP A 218 19.34 -22.88 -21.49
N GLY A 219 20.01 -23.48 -22.50
CA GLY A 219 21.12 -22.93 -23.27
C GLY A 219 21.01 -23.20 -24.76
#